data_AF-A0A8K0KEW6-F1
#
_entry.id   AF-A0A8K0KEW6-F1
#
_cell.length_a   1.000
_cell.length_b   1.000
_cell.length_c   1.000
_cell.angle_alpha   90.00
_cell.angle_beta   90.00
_cell.angle_gamma   90.00
#
_symmetry.space_group_name_H-M   'P 1'
#
loop_
_entity.id
_entity.type
_entity.pdbx_description
1 polymer ?
#
loop_
_entity_poly.entity_id
_entity_poly.type
_entity_poly.pdbx_seq_one_letter_code
_entity_poly.pdbx_strand_id
1 'polypeptide(L)' 'MWGMVVEVVYAPQTGCKEEKIEGFLEILDNQIDSVPRVVMGDLNAQVGMGRTGCEKIIGPHGYVNGTRKESP' A
#
# COMPACT_ATOMS: atom_id res chain seq x y z
N MET A 1 -26.92 -14.10 0.60
CA MET A 1 -25.91 -13.68 1.62
C MET A 1 -24.94 -12.76 0.90
N TRP A 2 -24.89 -11.47 1.23
CA TRP A 2 -23.85 -10.60 0.70
C TRP A 2 -22.59 -10.88 1.52
N GLY A 3 -21.67 -11.66 0.94
CA GLY A 3 -20.38 -11.93 1.56
C GLY A 3 -19.46 -10.73 1.39
N MET A 4 -18.61 -10.49 2.38
CA MET A 4 -17.45 -9.62 2.26
C MET A 4 -16.22 -10.49 2.41
N VAL A 5 -15.25 -10.30 1.52
CA VAL A 5 -13.98 -11.03 1.56
C VAL A 5 -12.92 -10.12 2.18
N VAL A 6 -12.14 -10.66 3.12
CA VAL A 6 -10.99 -9.96 3.72
C VAL A 6 -9.74 -10.72 3.33
N GLU A 7 -8.81 -10.03 2.68
CA GLU A 7 -7.54 -10.58 2.20
C GLU A 7 -6.39 -9.87 2.88
N VAL A 8 -5.47 -10.66 3.42
CA VAL A 8 -4.24 -10.16 4.02
C VAL A 8 -3.11 -10.37 3.05
N VAL A 9 -2.41 -9.29 2.69
CA VAL A 9 -1.36 -9.30 1.67
C VAL A 9 -0.04 -8.77 2.22
N TYR A 10 1.05 -9.18 1.59
CA TYR A 10 2.38 -8.65 1.81
C TYR A 10 2.94 -8.22 0.45
N ALA A 11 2.96 -6.90 0.22
CA ALA A 11 3.44 -6.37 -1.06
C ALA A 11 4.96 -6.52 -1.17
N PRO A 12 5.49 -6.64 -2.40
CA PRO A 12 6.93 -6.70 -2.63
C PRO A 12 7.68 -5.52 -1.98
N GLN A 13 8.85 -5.82 -1.41
CA GLN A 13 9.67 -4.82 -0.73
C GLN A 13 10.37 -3.86 -1.70
N THR A 14 10.81 -2.73 -1.18
CA THR A 14 11.64 -1.77 -1.92
C THR A 14 12.88 -2.45 -2.51
N GLY A 15 13.15 -2.20 -3.78
CA GLY A 15 14.31 -2.76 -4.48
C GLY A 15 14.10 -4.18 -5.03
N CYS A 16 12.88 -4.74 -4.91
CA CYS A 16 12.52 -5.93 -5.67
C CYS A 16 12.47 -5.63 -7.18
N LYS A 17 12.59 -6.68 -8.00
CA LYS A 17 12.50 -6.56 -9.46
C LYS A 17 11.10 -6.08 -9.86
N GLU A 18 11.02 -5.25 -10.90
CA GLU A 18 9.75 -4.75 -11.45
C GLU A 18 8.77 -5.88 -11.77
N GLU A 19 9.25 -7.00 -12.33
CA GLU A 19 8.48 -8.23 -12.58
C GLU A 19 7.74 -8.76 -11.34
N LYS A 20 8.31 -8.59 -10.14
CA LYS A 20 7.68 -9.01 -8.87
C LYS A 20 6.57 -8.05 -8.45
N ILE A 21 6.72 -6.76 -8.75
CA ILE A 21 5.71 -5.73 -8.50
C ILE A 21 4.54 -5.95 -9.45
N GLU A 22 4.83 -6.10 -10.75
CA GLU A 22 3.83 -6.36 -11.78
C GLU A 22 3.03 -7.64 -11.48
N GLY A 23 3.71 -8.74 -11.17
CA GLY A 23 3.04 -9.99 -10.82
C GLY A 23 2.18 -9.89 -9.55
N PHE A 24 2.59 -9.10 -8.56
CA PHE A 24 1.78 -8.84 -7.38
C PHE A 24 0.51 -8.05 -7.72
N LEU A 25 0.62 -7.01 -8.54
CA LEU A 25 -0.52 -6.21 -8.98
C LEU A 25 -1.48 -7.02 -9.86
N GLU A 26 -0.96 -7.85 -10.76
CA GLU A 26 -1.78 -8.76 -11.58
C GLU A 26 -2.56 -9.76 -10.73
N ILE A 27 -1.94 -10.33 -9.69
CA ILE A 27 -2.64 -11.22 -8.75
C ILE A 27 -3.76 -10.48 -8.03
N LEU A 28 -3.50 -9.27 -7.51
CA LEU A 28 -4.50 -8.46 -6.84
C LEU A 28 -5.67 -8.10 -7.76
N ASP A 29 -5.38 -7.66 -8.99
CA ASP A 29 -6.41 -7.25 -9.96
C ASP A 29 -7.31 -8.44 -10.33
N ASN A 30 -6.72 -9.63 -10.49
CA ASN A 30 -7.47 -10.87 -10.73
C ASN A 30 -8.33 -11.33 -9.53
N GLN A 31 -8.04 -10.86 -8.30
CA GLN A 31 -8.87 -11.12 -7.12
C GLN A 31 -10.00 -10.11 -6.97
N ILE A 32 -9.91 -8.93 -7.59
CA ILE A 32 -10.97 -7.93 -7.57
C ILE A 32 -12.12 -8.40 -8.46
N ASP A 33 -13.21 -8.83 -7.84
CA ASP A 33 -14.44 -9.24 -8.52
C ASP A 33 -15.65 -8.43 -8.01
N SER A 34 -16.86 -8.87 -8.36
CA SER A 34 -18.11 -8.21 -7.94
C SER A 34 -18.42 -8.29 -6.44
N VAL A 35 -17.66 -9.05 -5.65
CA VAL A 35 -17.85 -9.21 -4.22
C VAL A 35 -17.09 -8.11 -3.46
N PRO A 36 -17.74 -7.39 -2.53
CA PRO A 36 -17.07 -6.41 -1.67
C PRO A 36 -15.86 -7.01 -0.96
N ARG A 37 -14.71 -6.34 -1.08
CA ARG A 37 -13.41 -6.86 -0.65
C ARG A 37 -12.65 -5.83 0.18
N VAL A 38 -12.02 -6.28 1.25
CA VAL A 38 -11.09 -5.48 2.07
C VAL A 38 -9.71 -6.12 1.93
N VAL A 39 -8.80 -5.38 1.30
CA VAL A 39 -7.39 -5.76 1.21
C VAL A 39 -6.62 -5.03 2.29
N MET A 40 -5.92 -5.76 3.15
CA MET A 40 -5.14 -5.20 4.26
C MET A 40 -3.80 -5.91 4.41
N GLY A 41 -2.85 -5.30 5.11
CA GLY A 41 -1.53 -5.88 5.35
C GLY A 41 -0.40 -4.90 5.10
N ASP A 42 0.82 -5.40 4.99
CA ASP A 42 1.99 -4.57 4.70
C ASP A 42 2.09 -4.34 3.19
N LEU A 43 1.56 -3.20 2.75
CA LEU A 43 1.53 -2.83 1.34
C LEU A 43 2.87 -2.27 0.85
N ASN A 44 3.88 -2.09 1.73
CA ASN A 44 5.17 -1.48 1.39
C ASN A 44 5.03 -0.22 0.49
N ALA A 45 3.92 0.51 0.65
CA ALA A 45 3.54 1.58 -0.26
C ALA A 45 4.51 2.73 -0.06
N GLN A 46 5.33 3.00 -1.08
CA GLN A 46 6.19 4.18 -1.07
C GLN A 46 5.33 5.42 -1.31
N VAL A 47 5.18 6.23 -0.28
CA VAL A 47 4.63 7.57 -0.43
C VAL A 47 5.67 8.41 -1.17
N GLY A 48 5.29 9.04 -2.29
CA GLY A 48 6.14 10.00 -2.98
C GLY A 48 7.12 9.44 -4.03
N MET A 49 6.82 8.29 -4.65
CA MET A 49 7.58 7.84 -5.82
C MET A 49 7.41 8.86 -6.97
N GLY A 50 8.37 9.78 -7.07
CA GLY A 50 8.35 10.93 -7.98
C GLY A 50 8.78 12.27 -7.34
N ARG A 51 8.82 12.39 -6.00
CA ARG A 51 9.22 13.63 -5.29
C ARG A 51 8.61 14.89 -5.93
N THR A 52 7.34 14.85 -6.29
CA THR A 52 6.63 15.96 -6.99
C THR A 52 6.36 17.18 -6.09
N GLY A 53 6.85 17.18 -4.84
CA GLY A 53 6.72 18.29 -3.90
C GLY A 53 5.38 18.34 -3.15
N CYS A 54 4.47 17.37 -3.34
CA CYS A 54 3.19 17.30 -2.65
C CYS A 54 3.27 16.76 -1.20
N GLU A 55 4.48 16.43 -0.72
CA GLU A 55 4.75 16.02 0.67
C GLU A 55 4.33 17.08 1.71
N LYS A 56 4.19 18.35 1.30
CA LYS A 56 3.67 19.45 2.13
C LYS A 56 2.14 19.49 2.24
N ILE A 57 1.41 18.79 1.37
CA ILE A 57 -0.06 18.78 1.34
C ILE A 57 -0.60 17.56 2.10
N ILE A 58 0.07 16.40 1.98
CA ILE A 58 -0.29 15.18 2.72
C ILE A 58 0.58 15.00 3.98
N GLY A 59 1.66 15.79 4.12
CA GLY A 59 2.52 15.85 5.30
C GLY A 59 3.53 14.69 5.40
N PRO A 60 4.80 14.94 5.77
CA PRO A 60 5.81 13.89 6.00
C PRO A 60 5.64 13.20 7.37
N HIS A 61 4.44 13.22 7.95
CA HIS A 61 4.22 12.92 9.36
C HIS A 61 3.63 11.54 9.55
N GLY A 62 4.50 10.55 9.75
CA GLY A 62 4.12 9.29 10.38
C GLY A 62 3.94 9.49 11.89
N TYR A 63 2.82 9.02 12.44
CA TYR A 63 2.65 8.89 13.90
C TYR A 63 3.15 7.50 14.32
N VAL A 64 4.17 7.46 15.17
CA VAL A 64 4.63 6.22 15.82
C VAL A 64 4.37 6.37 17.31
N ASN A 65 3.61 5.45 17.91
CA ASN A 65 3.24 5.46 19.34
C ASN A 65 2.67 6.80 19.84
N GLY A 66 1.76 7.43 19.08
CA GLY A 66 1.04 8.63 19.50
C GLY A 66 1.89 9.90 19.64
N THR A 67 3.15 9.89 19.19
CA THR A 67 4.03 11.08 19.20
C THR A 67 4.46 11.44 17.78
N ARG A 68 4.39 12.74 17.46
CA ARG A 68 4.80 13.32 16.16
C ARG A 68 6.32 13.21 16.05
N LYS A 69 6.80 12.45 15.07
CA LYS A 69 8.21 12.52 14.66
C LYS A 69 8.31 13.30 13.36
N GLU A 70 9.21 14.27 13.35
CA GLU A 70 9.72 14.85 12.11
C GLU A 70 10.84 13.92 11.65
N SER A 71 10.75 13.46 10.40
CA SER A 71 11.84 12.71 9.77
C SER A 71 13.03 13.65 9.57
N PRO A 72 14.29 13.19 9.75
CA PRO A 72 15.47 13.96 9.40
C PRO A 72 15.51 14.36 7.92
#